data_AF-Q849S4-F1
#
_entry.id   AF-Q849S4-F1
#
_cell.length_a   1.000
_cell.length_b   1.000
_cell.length_c   1.000
_cell.angle_alpha   90.00
_cell.angle_beta   90.00
_cell.angle_gamma   90.00
#
_symmetry.space_group_name_H-M   'P 1'
#
loop_
_entity.id
_entity.type
_entity.pdbx_description
1 polymer ?
#
loop_
_entity_poly.entity_id
_entity_poly.type
_entity_poly.pdbx_seq_one_letter_code
_entity_poly.pdbx_strand_id
1 'polypeptide(L)'
;MIQNGDARPEQIKGSWAGAMGMPQFIPTSYLQYAVDFDGDRRPDIWTSFPDTLASVANYMQQAKWKAGVPWGMEVTLPAGFDYAASGLDSQKTVADWQALGVKAAEPRDLSSLSAENASILLPVGKNGPAFLVTDNFRAILRYNNYVSYALTVGLLSDNYRQDTPVLKPWPHQETPLTRKEREALQILLQEKQRYQGAIDGNIGRATTQAIRTYQQQQGLPADGYPDHALLDRLRCD
;
A
#
# COMPACT_ATOMS: atom_id res chain seq x y z
N MET A 1 -14.81 18.66 -18.89
CA MET A 1 -15.62 17.49 -19.30
C MET A 1 -16.78 17.90 -20.18
N ILE A 2 -18.03 17.91 -19.72
CA ILE A 2 -19.21 18.15 -20.60
C ILE A 2 -19.12 19.53 -21.27
N GLN A 3 -18.87 20.59 -20.50
CA GLN A 3 -18.76 21.95 -21.04
C GLN A 3 -17.56 22.12 -21.99
N ASN A 4 -16.47 21.38 -21.76
CA ASN A 4 -15.29 21.41 -22.63
C ASN A 4 -15.53 20.63 -23.94
N GLY A 5 -16.60 19.84 -24.03
CA GLY A 5 -16.87 18.96 -25.15
C GLY A 5 -16.12 17.63 -25.09
N ASP A 6 -15.42 17.33 -23.99
CA ASP A 6 -14.61 16.11 -23.85
C ASP A 6 -15.48 14.84 -23.87
N ALA A 7 -16.68 14.90 -23.30
CA ALA A 7 -17.62 13.77 -23.22
C ALA A 7 -19.07 14.22 -23.23
N ARG A 8 -19.96 13.41 -23.81
CA ARG A 8 -21.42 13.61 -23.75
C ARG A 8 -21.99 13.08 -22.43
N PRO A 9 -23.04 13.69 -21.86
CA PRO A 9 -23.62 13.25 -20.58
C PRO A 9 -23.91 11.75 -20.51
N GLU A 10 -24.47 11.17 -21.58
CA GLU A 10 -24.83 9.76 -21.66
C GLU A 10 -23.64 8.79 -21.76
N GLN A 11 -22.45 9.29 -22.10
CA GLN A 11 -21.21 8.50 -22.14
C GLN A 11 -20.54 8.41 -20.77
N ILE A 12 -20.82 9.35 -19.86
CA ILE A 12 -20.18 9.42 -18.55
C ILE A 12 -20.73 8.30 -17.66
N LYS A 13 -20.05 7.16 -17.71
CA LYS A 13 -20.27 6.02 -16.82
C LYS A 13 -19.17 5.92 -15.78
N GLY A 14 -19.54 5.44 -14.61
CA GLY A 14 -18.63 5.31 -13.47
C GLY A 14 -19.24 4.50 -12.34
N SER A 15 -18.46 4.33 -11.27
CA SER A 15 -18.91 3.73 -10.03
C SER A 15 -19.87 4.64 -9.28
N TRP A 16 -20.53 4.10 -8.25
CA TRP A 16 -21.47 4.82 -7.39
C TRP A 16 -20.86 6.06 -6.72
N ALA A 17 -19.54 6.05 -6.49
CA ALA A 17 -18.80 7.15 -5.88
C ALA A 17 -18.27 8.19 -6.89
N GLY A 18 -18.63 8.05 -8.18
CA GLY A 18 -18.25 8.99 -9.23
C GLY A 18 -16.87 8.75 -9.82
N ALA A 19 -16.26 7.58 -9.62
CA ALA A 19 -15.03 7.20 -10.31
C ALA A 19 -15.37 6.71 -11.73
N MET A 20 -14.79 7.32 -12.76
CA MET A 20 -15.29 7.25 -14.14
C MET A 20 -14.37 6.44 -15.06
N GLY A 21 -14.98 5.86 -16.09
CA GLY A 21 -14.27 5.20 -17.19
C GLY A 21 -13.43 3.99 -16.77
N MET A 22 -12.57 3.56 -17.69
CA MET A 22 -11.62 2.48 -17.46
C MET A 22 -10.63 2.74 -16.30
N PRO A 23 -10.05 3.96 -16.14
CA PRO A 23 -9.07 4.19 -15.08
C PRO A 23 -9.71 4.49 -13.72
N GLN A 24 -11.04 4.61 -13.64
CA GLN A 24 -11.74 4.99 -12.41
C GLN A 24 -11.24 6.34 -11.84
N PHE A 25 -11.03 7.34 -12.71
CA PHE A 25 -10.72 8.69 -12.28
C PHE A 25 -11.96 9.39 -11.72
N ILE A 26 -11.83 10.05 -10.57
CA ILE A 26 -12.82 11.04 -10.15
C ILE A 26 -12.75 12.29 -11.07
N PRO A 27 -13.80 13.13 -11.15
CA PRO A 27 -13.84 14.27 -12.07
C PRO A 27 -12.65 15.23 -11.96
N THR A 28 -12.16 15.51 -10.76
CA THR A 28 -11.00 16.38 -10.56
C THR A 28 -9.71 15.73 -11.08
N SER A 29 -9.54 14.42 -10.88
CA SER A 29 -8.43 13.67 -11.47
C SER A 29 -8.50 13.66 -13.00
N TYR A 30 -9.70 13.50 -13.58
CA TYR A 30 -9.86 13.61 -15.03
C TYR A 30 -9.38 14.97 -15.53
N LEU A 31 -9.88 16.06 -14.96
CA LEU A 31 -9.55 17.41 -15.40
C LEU A 31 -8.06 17.74 -15.27
N GLN A 32 -7.36 17.10 -14.33
CA GLN A 32 -5.95 17.35 -14.08
C GLN A 32 -5.01 16.42 -14.89
N TYR A 33 -5.43 15.17 -15.14
CA TYR A 33 -4.52 14.12 -15.60
C TYR A 33 -4.94 13.43 -16.89
N ALA A 34 -6.18 13.61 -17.38
CA ALA A 34 -6.60 12.98 -18.62
C ALA A 34 -5.82 13.53 -19.82
N VAL A 35 -5.40 12.65 -20.71
CA VAL A 35 -4.60 12.95 -21.91
C VAL A 35 -5.35 12.48 -23.14
N ASP A 36 -5.53 13.37 -24.10
CA ASP A 36 -5.85 13.03 -25.48
C ASP A 36 -4.55 12.56 -26.15
N PHE A 37 -4.46 11.26 -26.42
CA PHE A 37 -3.27 10.62 -26.95
C PHE A 37 -3.38 10.32 -28.45
N ASP A 38 -4.59 10.05 -28.94
CA ASP A 38 -4.83 9.75 -30.36
C ASP A 38 -5.06 11.02 -31.22
N GLY A 39 -5.22 12.20 -30.59
CA GLY A 39 -5.22 13.50 -31.23
C GLY A 39 -6.59 13.96 -31.74
N ASP A 40 -7.68 13.30 -31.30
CA ASP A 40 -9.04 13.64 -31.69
C ASP A 40 -9.64 14.84 -30.93
N ARG A 41 -8.83 15.45 -30.03
CA ARG A 41 -9.14 16.57 -29.13
C ARG A 41 -10.00 16.21 -27.93
N ARG A 42 -10.16 14.93 -27.59
CA ARG A 42 -10.97 14.46 -26.46
C ARG A 42 -10.22 13.40 -25.67
N PRO A 43 -9.89 13.65 -24.39
CA PRO A 43 -9.33 12.60 -23.54
C PRO A 43 -10.41 11.55 -23.18
N ASP A 44 -10.67 10.56 -24.04
CA ASP A 44 -11.75 9.58 -23.86
C ASP A 44 -11.29 8.39 -22.99
N ILE A 45 -11.40 8.56 -21.68
CA ILE A 45 -11.09 7.49 -20.71
C ILE A 45 -12.16 6.38 -20.62
N TRP A 46 -13.24 6.45 -21.42
CA TRP A 46 -14.32 5.46 -21.40
C TRP A 46 -14.18 4.42 -22.51
N THR A 47 -13.79 4.83 -23.72
CA THR A 47 -13.71 3.92 -24.87
C THR A 47 -12.36 3.92 -25.59
N SER A 48 -11.54 4.96 -25.45
CA SER A 48 -10.17 4.98 -26.00
C SER A 48 -9.19 4.33 -25.03
N PHE A 49 -8.67 3.15 -25.42
CA PHE A 49 -7.58 2.50 -24.70
C PHE A 49 -6.29 3.35 -24.71
N PRO A 50 -5.86 3.94 -25.85
CA PRO A 50 -4.70 4.84 -25.87
C PRO A 50 -4.81 6.00 -24.88
N ASP A 51 -5.93 6.72 -24.85
CA ASP A 51 -6.14 7.84 -23.93
C ASP A 51 -6.16 7.37 -22.48
N THR A 52 -6.79 6.23 -22.21
CA THR A 52 -6.82 5.63 -20.88
C THR A 52 -5.40 5.33 -20.38
N LEU A 53 -4.59 4.64 -21.19
CA LEU A 53 -3.21 4.29 -20.80
C LEU A 53 -2.34 5.54 -20.65
N ALA A 54 -2.46 6.50 -21.56
CA ALA A 54 -1.73 7.77 -21.49
C ALA A 54 -2.13 8.59 -20.25
N SER A 55 -3.43 8.62 -19.92
CA SER A 55 -3.96 9.29 -18.73
C SER A 55 -3.45 8.66 -17.43
N VAL A 56 -3.43 7.33 -17.35
CA VAL A 56 -2.85 6.60 -16.21
C VAL A 56 -1.35 6.87 -16.12
N ALA A 57 -0.62 6.82 -17.23
CA ALA A 57 0.82 7.10 -17.25
C ALA A 57 1.12 8.55 -16.81
N ASN A 58 0.33 9.53 -17.26
CA ASN A 58 0.44 10.92 -16.82
C ASN A 58 0.17 11.06 -15.32
N TYR A 59 -0.90 10.43 -14.81
CA TYR A 59 -1.17 10.38 -13.38
C TYR A 59 0.01 9.81 -12.59
N MET A 60 0.57 8.68 -13.04
CA MET A 60 1.70 8.04 -12.37
C MET A 60 2.96 8.90 -12.40
N GLN A 61 3.22 9.63 -13.49
CA GLN A 61 4.31 10.59 -13.56
C GLN A 61 4.11 11.73 -12.53
N GLN A 62 2.90 12.28 -12.42
CA GLN A 62 2.57 13.29 -11.41
C GLN A 62 2.65 12.72 -9.98
N ALA A 63 2.37 11.42 -9.83
CA ALA A 63 2.58 10.65 -8.60
C ALA A 63 4.04 10.32 -8.29
N LYS A 64 4.99 10.86 -9.07
CA LYS A 64 6.44 10.71 -8.90
C LYS A 64 6.94 9.29 -9.15
N TRP A 65 6.27 8.55 -10.04
CA TRP A 65 6.77 7.28 -10.53
C TRP A 65 8.17 7.44 -11.15
N LYS A 66 9.12 6.63 -10.71
CA LYS A 66 10.50 6.54 -11.19
C LYS A 66 10.62 5.36 -12.15
N ALA A 67 10.83 5.63 -13.44
CA ALA A 67 11.07 4.57 -14.41
C ALA A 67 12.33 3.77 -14.06
N GLY A 68 12.28 2.44 -14.19
CA GLY A 68 13.40 1.55 -13.86
C GLY A 68 13.53 1.17 -12.38
N VAL A 69 12.85 1.86 -11.47
CA VAL A 69 12.78 1.50 -10.05
C VAL A 69 11.60 0.54 -9.84
N PRO A 70 11.75 -0.60 -9.16
CA PRO A 70 10.61 -1.49 -8.87
C PRO A 70 9.66 -0.84 -7.86
N TRP A 71 8.38 -1.21 -7.86
CA TRP A 71 7.47 -0.84 -6.76
C TRP A 71 7.99 -1.38 -5.42
N GLY A 72 8.56 -2.58 -5.44
CA GLY A 72 9.08 -3.29 -4.30
C GLY A 72 9.51 -4.71 -4.67
N MET A 73 9.81 -5.51 -3.66
CA MET A 73 10.12 -6.94 -3.78
C MET A 73 9.95 -7.65 -2.44
N GLU A 74 9.72 -8.96 -2.48
CA GLU A 74 9.73 -9.77 -1.27
C GLU A 74 11.16 -9.87 -0.70
N VAL A 75 11.27 -9.82 0.62
CA VAL A 75 12.53 -9.88 1.35
C VAL A 75 12.46 -10.86 2.51
N THR A 76 13.62 -11.38 2.89
CA THR A 76 13.81 -12.07 4.17
C THR A 76 14.37 -11.10 5.19
N LEU A 77 13.86 -11.19 6.41
CA LEU A 77 14.31 -10.39 7.55
C LEU A 77 15.24 -11.25 8.42
N PRO A 78 16.32 -10.67 8.98
CA PRO A 78 17.22 -11.41 9.86
C PRO A 78 16.56 -11.78 11.17
N ALA A 79 17.14 -12.76 11.87
CA ALA A 79 16.76 -13.05 13.25
C ALA A 79 16.97 -11.81 14.12
N GLY A 80 16.00 -11.49 14.98
CA GLY A 80 16.06 -10.31 15.84
C GLY A 80 15.80 -8.98 15.12
N PHE A 81 15.26 -8.99 13.90
CA PHE A 81 14.83 -7.76 13.21
C PHE A 81 13.94 -6.89 14.11
N ASP A 82 14.24 -5.59 14.16
CA ASP A 82 13.42 -4.62 14.87
C ASP A 82 12.13 -4.32 14.09
N TYR A 83 11.05 -5.00 14.45
CA TYR A 83 9.74 -4.83 13.81
C TYR A 83 9.17 -3.42 13.97
N ALA A 84 9.60 -2.64 14.97
CA ALA A 84 9.18 -1.25 15.12
C ALA A 84 9.68 -0.36 13.97
N ALA A 85 10.78 -0.76 13.32
CA ALA A 85 11.34 -0.10 12.15
C ALA A 85 10.56 -0.41 10.85
N SER A 86 9.55 -1.28 10.88
CA SER A 86 8.68 -1.53 9.72
C SER A 86 7.64 -0.42 9.52
N GLY A 87 6.91 -0.45 8.40
CA GLY A 87 5.85 0.49 8.06
C GLY A 87 6.30 1.60 7.10
N LEU A 88 5.33 2.21 6.40
CA LEU A 88 5.60 3.20 5.36
C LEU A 88 6.18 4.53 5.89
N ASP A 89 6.02 4.79 7.19
CA ASP A 89 6.59 5.96 7.87
C ASP A 89 8.07 5.76 8.25
N SER A 90 8.57 4.53 8.22
CA SER A 90 9.96 4.19 8.51
C SER A 90 10.71 3.98 7.20
N GLN A 91 11.45 5.00 6.77
CA GLN A 91 12.17 5.01 5.50
C GLN A 91 13.69 4.98 5.75
N LYS A 92 14.38 4.13 5.00
CA LYS A 92 15.85 4.05 4.93
C LYS A 92 16.26 3.77 3.50
N THR A 93 17.54 3.94 3.16
CA THR A 93 18.01 3.51 1.84
C THR A 93 18.00 1.99 1.73
N VAL A 94 17.97 1.43 0.52
CA VAL A 94 18.11 -0.02 0.32
C VAL A 94 19.43 -0.52 0.92
N ALA A 95 20.52 0.24 0.77
CA ALA A 95 21.81 -0.10 1.36
C ALA A 95 21.76 -0.19 2.89
N ASP A 96 21.06 0.73 3.56
CA ASP A 96 20.89 0.69 5.01
C ASP A 96 20.09 -0.53 5.45
N TRP A 97 19.03 -0.90 4.71
CA TRP A 97 18.29 -2.14 5.00
C TRP A 97 19.16 -3.38 4.80
N GLN A 98 20.00 -3.42 3.77
CA GLN A 98 20.96 -4.51 3.56
C GLN A 98 21.99 -4.57 4.69
N ALA A 99 22.48 -3.43 5.17
CA ALA A 99 23.39 -3.35 6.32
C ALA A 99 22.73 -3.85 7.62
N LEU A 100 21.41 -3.68 7.75
CA LEU A 100 20.60 -4.26 8.82
C LEU A 100 20.28 -5.75 8.61
N GLY A 101 20.78 -6.39 7.55
CA GLY A 101 20.64 -7.81 7.29
C GLY A 101 19.40 -8.22 6.47
N VAL A 102 18.62 -7.26 5.96
CA VAL A 102 17.51 -7.53 5.03
C VAL A 102 18.07 -8.01 3.69
N LYS A 103 17.51 -9.10 3.15
CA LYS A 103 17.94 -9.68 1.87
C LYS A 103 16.74 -9.88 0.96
N ALA A 104 16.93 -9.76 -0.35
CA ALA A 104 15.92 -10.21 -1.30
C ALA A 104 15.55 -11.68 -1.05
N ALA A 105 14.27 -12.03 -1.19
CA ALA A 105 13.81 -13.40 -0.99
C ALA A 105 14.34 -14.35 -2.08
N GLU A 106 14.50 -13.83 -3.29
CA GLU A 106 15.25 -14.47 -4.38
C GLU A 106 16.60 -13.78 -4.60
N PRO A 107 17.64 -14.51 -5.05
CA PRO A 107 18.93 -13.90 -5.42
C PRO A 107 18.76 -12.80 -6.48
N ARG A 108 19.03 -11.56 -6.09
CA ARG A 108 18.97 -10.39 -6.98
C ARG A 108 20.06 -9.39 -6.61
N ASP A 109 20.69 -8.80 -7.62
CA ASP A 109 21.59 -7.66 -7.41
C ASP A 109 20.76 -6.40 -7.12
N LEU A 110 21.01 -5.79 -5.96
CA LEU A 110 20.36 -4.56 -5.50
C LEU A 110 21.30 -3.34 -5.57
N SER A 111 22.50 -3.49 -6.14
CA SER A 111 23.51 -2.42 -6.23
C SER A 111 22.96 -1.15 -6.88
N SER A 112 22.20 -1.30 -7.96
CA SER A 112 21.56 -0.20 -8.69
C SER A 112 20.46 0.52 -7.90
N LEU A 113 19.95 -0.11 -6.83
CA LEU A 113 18.90 0.44 -5.96
C LEU A 113 19.45 0.93 -4.62
N SER A 114 20.77 0.84 -4.38
CA SER A 114 21.40 1.09 -3.08
C SER A 114 20.98 2.41 -2.42
N ALA A 115 20.88 3.50 -3.20
CA ALA A 115 20.48 4.83 -2.73
C ALA A 115 18.97 5.08 -2.75
N GLU A 116 18.16 4.17 -3.30
CA GLU A 116 16.71 4.33 -3.32
C GLU A 116 16.14 4.25 -1.90
N ASN A 117 15.20 5.13 -1.61
CA ASN A 117 14.51 5.09 -0.34
C ASN A 117 13.46 3.97 -0.35
N ALA A 118 13.42 3.19 0.72
CA ALA A 118 12.51 2.08 0.88
C ALA A 118 12.02 1.90 2.33
N SER A 119 10.93 1.16 2.47
CA SER A 119 10.36 0.75 3.76
C SER A 119 10.12 -0.75 3.78
N ILE A 120 10.13 -1.34 4.97
CA ILE A 120 9.72 -2.73 5.16
C ILE A 120 8.23 -2.77 5.46
N LEU A 121 7.47 -3.48 4.64
CA LEU A 121 6.04 -3.69 4.77
C LEU A 121 5.76 -5.12 5.24
N LEU A 122 4.87 -5.24 6.23
CA LEU A 122 4.42 -6.51 6.80
C LEU A 122 2.88 -6.56 6.71
N PRO A 123 2.31 -6.99 5.57
CA PRO A 123 0.87 -6.86 5.34
C PRO A 123 0.02 -7.66 6.34
N VAL A 124 0.59 -8.70 6.94
CA VAL A 124 -0.06 -9.62 7.90
C VAL A 124 0.83 -9.89 9.12
N GLY A 125 1.60 -8.89 9.55
CA GLY A 125 2.51 -8.99 10.70
C GLY A 125 3.75 -9.86 10.44
N LYS A 126 4.53 -10.09 11.49
CA LYS A 126 5.85 -10.76 11.42
C LYS A 126 5.82 -12.19 10.85
N ASN A 127 4.68 -12.87 10.97
CA ASN A 127 4.56 -14.29 10.65
C ASN A 127 4.37 -14.53 9.14
N GLY A 128 3.95 -13.52 8.37
CA GLY A 128 3.77 -13.63 6.92
C GLY A 128 4.92 -13.04 6.09
N PRO A 129 4.71 -12.89 4.76
CA PRO A 129 5.71 -12.33 3.85
C PRO A 129 6.05 -10.88 4.21
N ALA A 130 7.30 -10.50 3.99
CA ALA A 130 7.81 -9.15 4.17
C ALA A 130 8.21 -8.58 2.80
N PHE A 131 7.92 -7.30 2.59
CA PHE A 131 8.24 -6.63 1.33
C PHE A 131 9.07 -5.39 1.59
N LEU A 132 10.15 -5.20 0.82
CA LEU A 132 10.80 -3.92 0.70
C LEU A 132 10.07 -3.13 -0.38
N VAL A 133 9.52 -1.97 -0.04
CA VAL A 133 8.72 -1.13 -0.94
C VAL A 133 9.35 0.25 -1.14
N THR A 134 9.45 0.69 -2.39
CA THR A 134 10.13 1.94 -2.78
C THR A 134 9.14 3.11 -2.89
N ASP A 135 9.60 4.26 -3.39
CA ASP A 135 8.75 5.39 -3.74
C ASP A 135 7.71 5.05 -4.83
N ASN A 136 7.96 4.05 -5.68
CA ASN A 136 6.97 3.62 -6.68
C ASN A 136 5.76 2.93 -6.05
N PHE A 137 5.92 2.25 -4.91
CA PHE A 137 4.77 1.78 -4.13
C PHE A 137 3.94 2.95 -3.58
N ARG A 138 4.61 4.02 -3.13
CA ARG A 138 3.95 5.25 -2.69
C ARG A 138 3.22 5.95 -3.84
N ALA A 139 3.78 5.92 -5.05
CA ALA A 139 3.10 6.43 -6.24
C ALA A 139 1.79 5.67 -6.51
N ILE A 140 1.79 4.34 -6.38
CA ILE A 140 0.56 3.51 -6.51
C ILE A 140 -0.45 3.86 -5.41
N LEU A 141 0.01 4.07 -4.16
CA LEU A 141 -0.87 4.49 -3.06
C LEU A 141 -1.55 5.85 -3.28
N ARG A 142 -0.98 6.73 -4.11
CA ARG A 142 -1.67 7.98 -4.50
C ARG A 142 -2.90 7.69 -5.35
N TYR A 143 -2.83 6.66 -6.20
CA TYR A 143 -3.95 6.21 -7.02
C TYR A 143 -5.09 5.66 -6.16
N ASN A 144 -4.75 4.80 -5.20
CA ASN A 144 -5.68 4.29 -4.20
C ASN A 144 -4.91 3.96 -2.90
N ASN A 145 -5.28 4.63 -1.81
CA ASN A 145 -4.51 4.65 -0.56
C ASN A 145 -4.78 3.43 0.34
N TYR A 146 -4.73 2.23 -0.23
CA TYR A 146 -4.80 0.97 0.49
C TYR A 146 -3.58 0.11 0.16
N VAL A 147 -2.89 -0.37 1.20
CA VAL A 147 -1.72 -1.24 1.08
C VAL A 147 -2.03 -2.50 0.27
N SER A 148 -3.18 -3.13 0.53
CA SER A 148 -3.61 -4.33 -0.20
C SER A 148 -3.77 -4.04 -1.70
N TYR A 149 -4.39 -2.91 -2.06
CA TYR A 149 -4.51 -2.48 -3.45
C TYR A 149 -3.14 -2.30 -4.09
N ALA A 150 -2.24 -1.54 -3.45
CA ALA A 150 -0.93 -1.26 -4.02
C ALA A 150 -0.07 -2.52 -4.16
N LEU A 151 -0.18 -3.44 -3.20
CA LEU A 151 0.48 -4.74 -3.25
C LEU A 151 -0.09 -5.61 -4.38
N THR A 152 -1.41 -5.64 -4.57
CA THR A 152 -2.04 -6.35 -5.70
C THR A 152 -1.57 -5.80 -7.04
N VAL A 153 -1.52 -4.46 -7.21
CA VAL A 153 -1.02 -3.84 -8.45
C VAL A 153 0.44 -4.22 -8.70
N GLY A 154 1.29 -4.17 -7.67
CA GLY A 154 2.70 -4.56 -7.77
C GLY A 154 2.88 -6.02 -8.17
N LEU A 155 2.26 -6.94 -7.43
CA LEU A 155 2.33 -8.38 -7.71
C LEU A 155 1.73 -8.75 -9.07
N LEU A 156 0.64 -8.11 -9.48
CA LEU A 156 0.06 -8.33 -10.81
C LEU A 156 1.00 -7.83 -11.92
N SER A 157 1.63 -6.67 -11.72
CA SER A 157 2.63 -6.14 -12.66
C SER A 157 3.83 -7.07 -12.81
N ASP A 158 4.31 -7.67 -11.72
CA ASP A 158 5.41 -8.63 -11.76
C ASP A 158 4.99 -9.91 -12.49
N ASN A 159 3.79 -10.42 -12.21
CA ASN A 159 3.23 -11.61 -12.88
C ASN A 159 3.05 -11.45 -14.39
N TYR A 160 2.79 -10.23 -14.90
CA TYR A 160 2.78 -9.98 -16.35
C TYR A 160 4.16 -10.10 -17.00
N ARG A 161 5.26 -9.93 -16.24
CA ARG A 161 6.63 -10.04 -16.73
C ARG A 161 7.18 -11.46 -16.56
N GLN A 162 6.93 -12.05 -15.42
CA GLN A 162 7.38 -13.40 -15.06
C GLN A 162 6.49 -13.91 -13.90
N ASP A 163 6.19 -15.21 -13.88
CA ASP A 163 5.43 -15.82 -12.77
C ASP A 163 6.23 -15.67 -11.46
N THR A 164 5.89 -14.68 -10.64
CA THR A 164 6.61 -14.30 -9.42
C THR A 164 5.68 -14.56 -8.24
N PRO A 165 5.60 -15.82 -7.76
CA PRO A 165 4.79 -16.13 -6.60
C PRO A 165 5.35 -15.44 -5.35
N VAL A 166 4.48 -15.14 -4.40
CA VAL A 166 4.93 -14.82 -3.04
C VAL A 166 5.50 -16.09 -2.42
N LEU A 167 6.78 -16.05 -2.05
CA LEU A 167 7.56 -17.21 -1.63
C LEU A 167 7.21 -17.64 -0.21
N LYS A 168 7.11 -16.70 0.73
CA LYS A 168 6.70 -17.00 2.10
C LYS A 168 5.18 -17.18 2.14
N PRO A 169 4.67 -18.35 2.58
CA PRO A 169 3.24 -18.58 2.67
C PRO A 169 2.54 -17.57 3.59
N TRP A 170 1.32 -17.20 3.23
CA TRP A 170 0.47 -16.37 4.08
C TRP A 170 -0.02 -17.19 5.29
N PRO A 171 -0.16 -16.58 6.47
CA PRO A 171 -0.68 -17.26 7.66
C PRO A 171 -2.20 -17.46 7.56
N HIS A 172 -2.64 -18.40 6.71
CA HIS A 172 -4.06 -18.63 6.41
C HIS A 172 -4.90 -19.12 7.60
N GLN A 173 -4.27 -19.55 8.68
CA GLN A 173 -4.94 -20.02 9.89
C GLN A 173 -5.46 -18.84 10.75
N GLU A 174 -4.96 -17.63 10.54
CA GLU A 174 -5.40 -16.43 11.25
C GLU A 174 -6.43 -15.67 10.41
N THR A 175 -7.64 -15.53 10.93
CA THR A 175 -8.64 -14.65 10.34
C THR A 175 -8.33 -13.19 10.69
N PRO A 176 -8.51 -12.23 9.77
CA PRO A 176 -8.44 -10.81 10.13
C PRO A 176 -9.54 -10.43 11.12
N LEU A 177 -9.24 -9.51 12.04
CA LEU A 177 -10.26 -8.94 12.93
C LEU A 177 -11.41 -8.32 12.12
N THR A 178 -12.65 -8.61 12.53
CA THR A 178 -13.84 -7.95 12.00
C THR A 178 -13.82 -6.46 12.33
N ARG A 179 -14.68 -5.67 11.65
CA ARG A 179 -14.79 -4.23 11.96
C ARG A 179 -15.09 -3.98 13.44
N LYS A 180 -16.03 -4.72 14.03
CA LYS A 180 -16.41 -4.60 15.45
C LYS A 180 -15.25 -4.92 16.38
N GLU A 181 -14.44 -5.91 16.05
CA GLU A 181 -13.26 -6.28 16.84
C GLU A 181 -12.16 -5.23 16.73
N ARG A 182 -12.00 -4.59 15.57
CA ARG A 182 -11.05 -3.47 15.40
C ARG A 182 -11.51 -2.22 16.16
N GLU A 183 -12.81 -1.94 16.18
CA GLU A 183 -13.39 -0.88 17.03
C GLU A 183 -13.17 -1.19 18.52
N ALA A 184 -13.42 -2.44 18.95
CA ALA A 184 -13.15 -2.88 20.32
C ALA A 184 -11.66 -2.75 20.69
N LEU A 185 -10.75 -3.12 19.77
CA LEU A 185 -9.31 -2.93 19.95
C LEU A 185 -8.94 -1.46 20.14
N GLN A 186 -9.49 -0.55 19.34
CA GLN A 186 -9.25 0.89 19.49
C GLN A 186 -9.78 1.42 20.83
N ILE A 187 -10.94 0.96 21.29
CA ILE A 187 -11.51 1.32 22.60
C ILE A 187 -10.57 0.88 23.72
N LEU A 188 -10.14 -0.38 23.72
CA LEU A 188 -9.23 -0.90 24.74
C LEU A 188 -7.89 -0.16 24.77
N LEU A 189 -7.35 0.21 23.60
CA LEU A 189 -6.14 1.04 23.53
C LEU A 189 -6.39 2.45 24.09
N GLN A 190 -7.56 3.03 23.88
CA GLN A 190 -7.94 4.35 24.38
C GLN A 190 -8.14 4.35 25.90
N GLU A 191 -8.85 3.37 26.45
CA GLU A 191 -9.05 3.19 27.90
C GLU A 191 -7.73 3.08 28.64
N LYS A 192 -6.75 2.43 28.00
CA LYS A 192 -5.39 2.31 28.51
C LYS A 192 -4.49 3.52 28.19
N GLN A 193 -5.06 4.65 27.75
CA GLN A 193 -4.39 5.92 27.44
C GLN A 193 -3.29 5.83 26.36
N ARG A 194 -3.38 4.84 25.46
CA ARG A 194 -2.39 4.60 24.38
C ARG A 194 -2.87 5.07 23.01
N TYR A 195 -4.16 5.39 22.87
CA TYR A 195 -4.77 5.84 21.61
C TYR A 195 -5.67 7.05 21.85
N GLN A 196 -5.56 8.06 20.97
CA GLN A 196 -6.35 9.30 21.03
C GLN A 196 -7.12 9.59 19.73
N GLY A 197 -7.15 8.64 18.79
CA GLY A 197 -7.86 8.79 17.53
C GLY A 197 -9.33 8.38 17.61
N ALA A 198 -10.03 8.43 16.47
CA ALA A 198 -11.42 8.00 16.37
C ALA A 198 -11.55 6.48 16.52
N ILE A 199 -12.68 6.03 17.07
CA ILE A 199 -13.09 4.62 17.08
C ILE A 199 -13.90 4.37 15.81
N ASP A 200 -13.22 3.97 14.73
CA ASP A 200 -13.80 3.85 13.39
C ASP A 200 -13.56 2.47 12.74
N GLY A 201 -12.83 1.59 13.42
CA GLY A 201 -12.43 0.28 12.93
C GLY A 201 -11.38 0.34 11.83
N ASN A 202 -10.82 1.51 11.52
CA ASN A 202 -9.74 1.65 10.56
C ASN A 202 -8.39 1.57 11.27
N ILE A 203 -7.55 0.66 10.81
CA ILE A 203 -6.19 0.50 11.34
C ILE A 203 -5.26 1.41 10.56
N GLY A 204 -5.40 2.71 10.80
CA GLY A 204 -4.51 3.73 10.27
C GLY A 204 -3.26 3.92 11.12
N ARG A 205 -2.41 4.87 10.71
CA ARG A 205 -1.14 5.19 11.36
C ARG A 205 -1.23 5.34 12.88
N ALA A 206 -2.23 6.06 13.38
CA ALA A 206 -2.40 6.28 14.82
C ALA A 206 -2.71 4.97 15.58
N THR A 207 -3.60 4.12 15.02
CA THR A 207 -3.92 2.82 15.61
C THR A 207 -2.71 1.90 15.57
N THR A 208 -2.01 1.81 14.44
CA THR A 208 -0.77 1.02 14.29
C THR A 208 0.30 1.45 15.29
N GLN A 209 0.50 2.75 15.49
CA GLN A 209 1.47 3.27 16.46
C GLN A 209 1.09 2.89 17.90
N ALA A 210 -0.19 3.02 18.26
CA ALA A 210 -0.68 2.61 19.57
C ALA A 210 -0.48 1.10 19.83
N ILE A 211 -0.74 0.27 18.82
CA ILE A 211 -0.48 -1.18 18.86
C ILE A 211 1.01 -1.44 19.09
N ARG A 212 1.90 -0.80 18.33
CA ARG A 212 3.35 -0.98 18.49
C ARG A 212 3.83 -0.63 19.89
N THR A 213 3.39 0.52 20.40
CA THR A 213 3.74 0.94 21.76
C THR A 213 3.28 -0.09 22.80
N TYR A 214 2.06 -0.63 22.65
CA TYR A 214 1.58 -1.71 23.52
C TYR A 214 2.42 -2.98 23.38
N GLN A 215 2.70 -3.44 22.16
CA GLN A 215 3.53 -4.62 21.90
C GLN A 215 4.92 -4.49 22.54
N GLN A 216 5.58 -3.33 22.39
CA GLN A 216 6.90 -3.06 22.98
C GLN A 216 6.86 -3.16 24.51
N GLN A 217 5.85 -2.57 25.15
CA GLN A 217 5.70 -2.61 26.61
C GLN A 217 5.46 -4.02 27.14
N GLN A 218 4.84 -4.88 26.34
CA GLN A 218 4.60 -6.29 26.65
C GLN A 218 5.75 -7.22 26.23
N GLY A 219 6.87 -6.68 25.73
CA GLY A 219 7.98 -7.48 25.22
C GLY A 219 7.64 -8.31 23.97
N LEU A 220 6.58 -7.94 23.25
CA LEU A 220 6.14 -8.57 22.02
C LEU A 220 6.85 -7.91 20.81
N PRO A 221 6.97 -8.63 19.67
CA PRO A 221 7.43 -8.01 18.43
C PRO A 221 6.50 -6.87 18.01
N ALA A 222 7.08 -5.68 17.85
CA ALA A 222 6.37 -4.44 17.60
C ALA A 222 6.02 -4.24 16.12
N ASP A 223 5.36 -5.21 15.49
CA ASP A 223 5.01 -5.17 14.07
C ASP A 223 3.80 -4.27 13.76
N GLY A 224 3.02 -3.90 14.78
CA GLY A 224 1.83 -3.06 14.63
C GLY A 224 0.62 -3.79 14.04
N TYR A 225 0.67 -5.13 13.93
CA TYR A 225 -0.40 -5.92 13.34
C TYR A 225 -1.51 -6.24 14.37
N PRO A 226 -2.78 -5.95 14.08
CA PRO A 226 -3.89 -6.21 14.99
C PRO A 226 -4.45 -7.63 14.80
N ASP A 227 -3.81 -8.62 15.42
CA ASP A 227 -4.33 -10.00 15.44
C ASP A 227 -5.30 -10.26 16.62
N HIS A 228 -5.97 -11.42 16.59
CA HIS A 228 -6.86 -11.85 17.67
C HIS A 228 -6.11 -12.01 19.00
N ALA A 229 -4.86 -12.47 18.95
CA ALA A 229 -4.05 -12.68 20.15
C ALA A 229 -3.72 -11.35 20.87
N LEU A 230 -3.56 -10.25 20.13
CA LEU A 230 -3.40 -8.91 20.67
C LEU A 230 -4.69 -8.42 21.30
N LEU A 231 -5.82 -8.60 20.61
CA LEU A 231 -7.13 -8.21 21.11
C LEU A 231 -7.45 -8.93 22.44
N ASP A 232 -7.18 -10.23 22.52
CA ASP A 232 -7.40 -11.01 23.73
C ASP A 232 -6.48 -10.60 24.87
N ARG A 233 -5.21 -10.25 24.58
CA ARG A 233 -4.32 -9.66 25.60
C ARG A 233 -4.84 -8.33 26.13
N LEU A 234 -5.30 -7.45 25.26
CA LEU A 234 -5.87 -6.15 25.66
C LEU A 234 -7.11 -6.27 26.55
N ARG A 235 -7.88 -7.36 26.41
CA ARG A 235 -9.05 -7.68 27.25
C ARG A 235 -8.67 -8.19 28.64
N CYS A 236 -7.49 -8.80 28.77
CA CYS A 236 -7.02 -9.42 30.02
C CYS A 236 -6.07 -8.53 30.84
N ASP A 237 -5.38 -7.59 30.18
CA ASP A 237 -4.61 -6.51 30.82
C ASP A 237 -5.50 -5.47 31.50
#